data_AF-A0A9W7IVV5-F1
#
_entry.id   AF-A0A9W7IVV5-F1
#
_cell.length_a   1.000
_cell.length_b   1.000
_cell.length_c   1.000
_cell.angle_alpha   90.00
_cell.angle_beta   90.00
_cell.angle_gamma   90.00
#
_symmetry.space_group_name_H-M   'P 1'
#
loop_
_entity.id
_entity.type
_entity.pdbx_description
1 polymer ?
#
loop_
_entity_poly.entity_id
_entity_poly.type
_entity_poly.pdbx_seq_one_letter_code
_entity_poly.pdbx_strand_id
1 'polypeptide(L)'
;MWSTIELKFQFQLFDSKEGVDEATLKHVKKWVLSDMNTKWRQCKNELKSQIFDENQTVEQIIENCKDPRVNLDQLKTLVEYWLSSKAKEQSATNRSNRSKLSEPHCTGTRSFPRIVEDLTAESNGIPPT
;
A
#
# COMPACT_ATOMS: atom_id res chain seq x y z
N MET A 1 -5.76 -12.24 -7.60
CA MET A 1 -4.68 -12.45 -6.62
C MET A 1 -5.14 -12.23 -5.18
N TRP A 2 -5.79 -11.12 -4.81
CA TRP A 2 -6.33 -10.95 -3.44
C TRP A 2 -7.46 -11.94 -3.13
N SER A 3 -8.34 -12.21 -4.09
CA SER A 3 -9.37 -13.26 -4.01
C SER A 3 -8.82 -14.64 -3.65
N THR A 4 -7.62 -14.97 -4.12
CA THR A 4 -6.94 -16.23 -3.79
C THR A 4 -6.54 -16.30 -2.32
N ILE A 5 -6.19 -15.17 -1.71
CA ILE A 5 -5.85 -15.08 -0.28
C ILE A 5 -7.11 -15.21 0.56
N GLU A 6 -8.20 -14.53 0.17
CA GLU A 6 -9.49 -14.64 0.85
C GLU A 6 -10.05 -16.07 0.85
N LEU A 7 -9.85 -16.82 -0.25
CA LEU A 7 -10.28 -18.21 -0.35
C LEU A 7 -9.41 -19.17 0.49
N LYS A 8 -8.11 -18.88 0.62
CA LYS A 8 -7.17 -19.73 1.38
C LYS A 8 -7.21 -19.47 2.88
N PHE A 9 -7.62 -18.28 3.30
CA PHE A 9 -7.60 -17.88 4.70
C PHE A 9 -8.92 -18.22 5.39
N GLN A 10 -8.94 -19.34 6.11
CA GLN A 10 -10.10 -19.75 6.91
C GLN A 10 -9.93 -19.26 8.35
N PHE A 11 -10.96 -18.56 8.86
CA PHE A 11 -11.03 -18.16 10.25
C PHE A 11 -11.60 -19.32 11.06
N GLN A 12 -10.79 -19.89 11.94
CA GLN A 12 -11.28 -20.85 12.94
C GLN A 12 -11.62 -20.08 14.21
N LEU A 13 -12.84 -20.27 14.69
CA LEU A 13 -13.19 -19.92 16.06
C LEU A 13 -12.51 -20.94 16.95
N PHE A 14 -11.67 -20.49 17.88
CA PHE A 14 -11.27 -21.35 18.99
C PHE A 14 -12.50 -21.57 19.86
N ASP A 15 -12.71 -22.80 20.33
CA ASP A 15 -13.79 -23.18 21.25
C ASP A 15 -13.62 -22.46 22.60
N SER A 16 -13.88 -21.16 22.61
CA SER A 16 -13.98 -20.38 23.82
C SER A 16 -15.34 -20.67 24.44
N LYS A 17 -15.36 -20.94 25.75
CA LYS A 17 -16.58 -21.18 26.52
C LYS A 17 -17.48 -19.94 26.62
N GLU A 18 -17.02 -18.80 26.14
CA GLU A 18 -17.79 -17.56 26.02
C GLU A 18 -18.27 -17.37 24.59
N GLY A 19 -19.58 -17.17 24.42
CA GLY A 19 -20.18 -16.86 23.12
C GLY A 19 -19.65 -15.53 22.60
N VAL A 20 -18.83 -15.56 21.56
CA VAL A 20 -18.40 -14.35 20.86
C VAL A 20 -19.58 -13.83 20.03
N ASP A 21 -19.99 -12.59 20.29
CA ASP A 21 -21.03 -11.91 19.52
C ASP A 21 -20.68 -11.83 18.01
N GLU A 22 -21.67 -12.04 17.15
CA GLU A 22 -21.50 -12.12 15.69
C GLU A 22 -20.94 -10.80 15.11
N ALA A 23 -21.36 -9.65 15.66
CA ALA A 23 -20.87 -8.35 15.21
C ALA A 23 -19.38 -8.18 15.56
N THR A 24 -18.97 -8.64 16.75
CA THR A 24 -17.57 -8.68 17.17
C THR A 24 -16.73 -9.58 16.26
N LEU A 25 -17.22 -10.78 15.92
CA LEU A 25 -16.52 -11.68 15.01
C LEU A 25 -16.33 -11.06 13.61
N LYS A 26 -17.38 -10.42 13.08
CA LYS A 26 -17.32 -9.72 11.79
C LYS A 26 -16.30 -8.58 11.82
N HIS A 27 -16.24 -7.83 12.91
CA HIS A 27 -15.27 -6.76 13.10
C HIS A 27 -13.84 -7.29 13.12
N VAL A 28 -13.55 -8.30 13.94
CA VAL A 28 -12.23 -8.93 14.05
C VAL A 28 -11.79 -9.49 12.69
N LYS A 29 -12.68 -10.20 11.99
CA LYS A 29 -12.41 -10.73 10.65
C LYS A 29 -12.01 -9.63 9.67
N LYS A 30 -12.76 -8.52 9.64
CA LYS A 30 -12.44 -7.36 8.79
C LYS A 30 -11.08 -6.76 9.14
N TRP A 31 -10.78 -6.62 10.43
CA TRP A 31 -9.51 -6.07 10.90
C TRP A 31 -8.32 -6.95 10.49
N VAL A 32 -8.40 -8.27 10.73
CA VAL A 32 -7.34 -9.22 10.33
C VAL A 32 -7.10 -9.19 8.82
N LEU A 33 -8.17 -9.20 8.01
CA LEU A 33 -8.02 -9.13 6.55
C LEU A 33 -7.37 -7.82 6.11
N SER A 34 -7.68 -6.70 6.76
CA SER A 34 -7.06 -5.40 6.47
C SER A 34 -5.57 -5.39 6.81
N ASP A 35 -5.19 -5.94 7.96
CA ASP A 35 -3.80 -6.07 8.38
C ASP A 35 -3.01 -6.96 7.41
N MET A 36 -3.57 -8.13 7.05
CA MET A 36 -2.98 -9.03 6.07
C MET A 36 -2.80 -8.39 4.69
N ASN A 37 -3.80 -7.64 4.20
CA ASN A 37 -3.70 -6.90 2.94
C ASN A 37 -2.55 -5.89 2.97
N THR A 38 -2.35 -5.23 4.11
CA THR A 38 -1.25 -4.26 4.31
C THR A 38 0.10 -4.96 4.22
N LYS A 39 0.29 -6.05 4.98
CA LYS A 39 1.51 -6.87 4.94
C LYS A 39 1.79 -7.43 3.55
N TRP A 40 0.75 -7.90 2.84
CA TRP A 40 0.87 -8.38 1.48
C TRP A 40 1.33 -7.30 0.50
N ARG A 41 0.78 -6.08 0.63
CA ARG A 41 1.20 -4.93 -0.19
C ARG A 41 2.64 -4.52 0.10
N GLN A 42 3.05 -4.50 1.36
CA GLN A 42 4.42 -4.20 1.78
C GLN A 42 5.41 -5.23 1.20
N CYS A 43 5.15 -6.52 1.41
CA CYS A 43 5.98 -7.61 0.87
C CYS A 43 6.16 -7.50 -0.65
N LYS A 44 5.07 -7.25 -1.41
CA LYS A 44 5.19 -7.05 -2.87
C LYS A 44 6.00 -5.82 -3.25
N ASN A 45 5.89 -4.73 -2.50
CA ASN A 45 6.65 -3.51 -2.78
C ASN A 45 8.14 -3.71 -2.51
N GLU A 46 8.48 -4.35 -1.38
CA GLU A 46 9.86 -4.70 -1.03
C GLU A 46 10.45 -5.64 -2.07
N LEU A 47 9.71 -6.69 -2.44
CA LEU A 47 10.13 -7.62 -3.49
C LEU A 47 10.38 -6.88 -4.80
N LYS A 48 9.42 -6.05 -5.23
CA LYS A 48 9.57 -5.23 -6.44
C LYS A 48 10.82 -4.35 -6.38
N SER A 49 11.09 -3.69 -5.26
CA SER A 49 12.29 -2.83 -5.14
C SER A 49 13.62 -3.59 -5.26
N GLN A 50 13.63 -4.88 -4.96
CA GLN A 50 14.84 -5.70 -4.98
C GLN A 50 15.12 -6.33 -6.36
N ILE A 51 14.07 -6.79 -7.06
CA ILE A 51 14.23 -7.63 -8.26
C ILE A 51 13.83 -6.93 -9.56
N PHE A 52 13.03 -5.86 -9.50
CA PHE A 52 12.40 -5.31 -10.69
C PHE A 52 13.31 -4.31 -11.40
N ASP A 53 13.56 -4.58 -12.68
CA ASP A 53 14.19 -3.67 -13.63
C ASP A 53 13.30 -3.57 -14.88
N GLU A 54 12.99 -2.35 -15.32
CA GLU A 54 12.12 -2.10 -16.48
C GLU A 54 12.75 -2.52 -17.80
N ASN A 55 14.08 -2.66 -17.85
CA ASN A 55 14.83 -3.03 -19.06
C ASN A 55 15.03 -4.54 -19.23
N GLN A 56 14.67 -5.34 -18.23
CA GLN A 56 14.86 -6.78 -18.21
C GLN A 56 13.62 -7.53 -18.70
N THR A 57 13.82 -8.76 -19.20
CA THR A 57 12.70 -9.65 -19.55
C THR A 57 12.07 -10.25 -18.29
N VAL A 58 10.86 -10.81 -18.42
CA VAL A 58 10.14 -11.45 -17.31
C VAL A 58 10.99 -12.56 -16.68
N GLU A 59 11.64 -13.38 -17.50
CA GLU A 59 12.48 -14.50 -17.04
C GLU A 59 13.67 -14.01 -16.22
N GLN A 60 14.37 -12.98 -16.70
CA GLN A 60 15.52 -12.39 -16.01
C GLN A 60 15.13 -11.81 -14.65
N ILE A 61 13.97 -11.15 -14.55
CA ILE A 61 13.46 -10.61 -13.28
C ILE A 61 13.13 -11.74 -12.29
N ILE A 62 12.58 -12.86 -12.77
CA ILE A 62 12.27 -14.02 -11.93
C ILE A 62 13.55 -14.68 -11.43
N GLU A 63 14.58 -14.80 -12.27
CA GLU A 63 15.90 -15.34 -11.90
C GLU A 63 16.59 -14.50 -10.80
N ASN A 64 16.34 -13.19 -10.77
CA ASN A 64 16.84 -12.31 -9.73
C ASN A 64 16.19 -12.55 -8.35
N CYS A 65 15.07 -13.28 -8.28
CA CYS A 65 14.40 -13.59 -7.03
C CYS A 65 15.14 -14.67 -6.24
N LYS A 66 15.86 -14.25 -5.20
CA LYS A 66 16.61 -15.14 -4.29
C LYS A 66 15.82 -15.60 -3.06
N ASP A 67 14.59 -15.11 -2.86
CA ASP A 67 13.79 -15.44 -1.67
C ASP A 67 13.06 -16.79 -1.86
N PRO A 68 13.40 -17.83 -1.08
CA PRO A 68 12.79 -19.15 -1.20
C PRO A 68 11.31 -19.19 -0.76
N ARG A 69 10.81 -18.14 -0.09
CA ARG A 69 9.41 -18.05 0.36
C ARG A 69 8.47 -17.64 -0.77
N VAL A 70 9.02 -17.12 -1.87
CA VAL A 70 8.23 -16.63 -3.01
C VAL A 70 7.98 -17.77 -3.99
N ASN A 71 6.71 -18.03 -4.28
CA ASN A 71 6.34 -18.98 -5.32
C ASN A 71 6.60 -18.38 -6.72
N LEU A 72 7.41 -19.07 -7.53
CA LEU A 72 7.86 -18.57 -8.84
C LEU A 72 6.72 -18.40 -9.86
N ASP A 73 5.71 -19.27 -9.87
CA ASP A 73 4.56 -19.15 -10.79
C ASP A 73 3.71 -17.91 -10.46
N GLN A 74 3.51 -17.66 -9.17
CA GLN A 74 2.83 -16.45 -8.69
C GLN A 74 3.65 -15.21 -9.00
N LEU A 75 4.99 -15.29 -8.85
CA LEU A 75 5.89 -14.21 -9.19
C LEU A 75 5.84 -13.88 -10.68
N LYS A 76 5.85 -14.90 -11.56
CA LYS A 76 5.73 -14.70 -13.00
C LYS A 76 4.48 -13.90 -13.36
N THR A 77 3.33 -14.33 -12.85
CA THR A 77 2.05 -13.62 -13.07
C THR A 77 2.11 -12.17 -12.57
N LEU A 78 2.82 -11.93 -11.47
CA LEU A 78 2.98 -10.60 -10.88
C LEU A 78 3.92 -9.70 -11.69
N VAL A 79 5.03 -10.24 -12.20
CA VAL A 79 5.99 -9.51 -13.05
C VAL A 79 5.35 -9.13 -14.38
N GLU A 80 4.61 -10.06 -15.01
CA GLU A 80 3.81 -9.78 -16.21
C GLU A 80 2.83 -8.63 -15.97
N TYR A 81 2.14 -8.63 -14.82
CA TYR A 81 1.27 -7.53 -14.43
C TYR A 81 2.05 -6.21 -14.27
N TRP A 82 3.22 -6.21 -13.63
CA TRP A 82 4.03 -4.99 -13.46
C TRP A 82 4.52 -4.41 -14.78
N LEU A 83 4.83 -5.26 -15.76
CA LEU A 83 5.28 -4.84 -17.09
C LEU A 83 4.13 -4.45 -18.02
N SER A 84 2.88 -4.78 -17.67
CA SER A 84 1.69 -4.40 -18.45
C SER A 84 1.55 -2.88 -18.60
N SER A 85 1.05 -2.42 -19.75
CA SER A 85 0.84 -1.00 -20.04
C SER A 85 -0.04 -0.33 -18.99
N LYS A 86 -1.13 -1.01 -18.58
CA LYS A 86 -2.04 -0.53 -17.54
C LYS A 86 -1.33 -0.24 -16.21
N ALA A 87 -0.44 -1.14 -15.77
CA ALA A 87 0.28 -0.96 -14.51
C ALA A 87 1.31 0.18 -14.61
N LYS A 88 1.99 0.30 -15.76
CA LYS A 88 2.94 1.38 -16.03
C LYS A 88 2.25 2.75 -16.04
N GLU A 89 1.12 2.88 -16.72
CA GLU A 89 0.31 4.11 -16.76
C GLU A 89 -0.18 4.52 -15.37
N GLN A 90 -0.69 3.57 -14.59
CA GLN A 90 -1.12 3.83 -13.21
C GLN A 90 0.06 4.27 -12.34
N SER A 91 1.23 3.64 -12.48
CA SER A 91 2.45 4.00 -11.76
C SER A 91 2.92 5.42 -12.11
N ALA A 92 2.95 5.77 -13.39
CA ALA A 92 3.31 7.10 -13.87
C ALA A 92 2.36 8.18 -13.33
N THR A 93 1.04 7.90 -13.37
CA THR A 93 0.02 8.79 -12.81
C THR A 93 0.20 8.99 -11.32
N ASN A 94 0.41 7.90 -10.55
CA ASN A 94 0.61 7.98 -9.11
C ASN A 94 1.89 8.75 -8.75
N ARG A 95 2.98 8.58 -9.53
CA ARG A 95 4.22 9.32 -9.36
C ARG A 95 4.03 10.82 -9.62
N SER A 96 3.32 11.17 -10.68
CA SER A 96 2.96 12.56 -11.01
C SER A 96 2.07 13.20 -9.94
N ASN A 97 1.09 12.46 -9.40
CA ASN A 97 0.27 12.94 -8.30
C ASN A 97 1.09 13.13 -7.02
N ARG A 98 2.00 12.21 -6.72
CA ARG A 98 2.88 12.33 -5.55
C ARG A 98 3.86 13.49 -5.68
N SER A 99 4.39 13.79 -6.87
CA SER A 99 5.29 14.92 -7.07
C SER A 99 4.59 16.28 -6.94
N LYS A 100 3.26 16.32 -7.10
CA LYS A 100 2.45 17.54 -6.88
C LYS A 100 2.08 17.76 -5.41
N LEU A 101 2.27 16.77 -4.54
CA LEU A 101 1.99 16.88 -3.11
C LEU A 101 3.08 17.74 -2.46
N SER A 102 2.77 19.02 -2.26
CA SER A 102 3.64 19.99 -1.56
C SER A 102 3.36 20.09 -0.07
N GLU A 103 2.23 19.54 0.40
CA GLU A 103 1.80 19.67 1.79
C GLU A 103 2.68 18.84 2.74
N PRO A 104 3.21 19.46 3.81
CA PRO A 104 4.01 18.73 4.79
C PRO A 104 3.13 17.76 5.60
N HIS A 105 3.63 16.57 5.88
CA HIS A 105 2.95 15.53 6.69
C HIS A 105 2.59 16.03 8.11
N CYS A 106 3.40 16.92 8.66
CA CYS A 106 3.14 17.63 9.92
C CYS A 106 3.69 19.06 9.78
N THR A 107 2.94 20.04 10.26
CA THR A 107 3.36 21.45 10.26
C THR A 107 4.30 21.81 11.43
N GLY A 108 4.74 20.80 12.18
CA GLY A 108 5.58 20.95 13.36
C GLY A 108 4.82 21.55 14.54
N THR A 109 5.53 22.28 15.40
CA THR A 109 4.96 22.98 16.57
C THR A 109 4.07 24.18 16.19
N ARG A 110 4.09 24.60 14.92
CA ARG A 110 3.24 25.70 14.44
C ARG A 110 1.86 25.18 14.09
N SER A 111 0.84 25.71 14.76
CA SER A 111 -0.55 25.40 14.47
C SER A 111 -1.01 26.07 13.18
N PHE A 112 -1.99 25.49 12.48
CA PHE A 112 -2.57 26.07 11.26
C PHE A 112 -3.08 27.51 11.45
N PRO A 113 -3.77 27.87 12.56
CA PRO A 113 -4.16 29.27 12.80
C PRO A 113 -2.98 30.24 12.81
N ARG A 114 -1.85 29.83 13.41
CA ARG A 114 -0.65 30.66 13.48
C ARG A 114 0.02 30.82 12.12
N ILE A 115 -0.05 29.79 11.28
CA ILE A 115 0.46 29.86 9.90
C ILE A 115 -0.43 30.76 9.05
N VAL A 116 -1.75 30.70 9.23
CA VAL A 116 -2.68 31.64 8.60
C VAL A 116 -2.38 33.07 9.03
N GLU A 117 -2.15 33.32 10.33
CA GLU A 117 -1.76 34.64 10.83
C GLU A 117 -0.45 35.14 10.23
N ASP A 118 0.62 34.33 10.23
CA ASP A 118 1.91 34.67 9.62
C ASP A 118 1.74 35.00 8.13
N LEU A 119 1.02 34.15 7.38
CA LEU A 119 0.76 34.36 5.95
C LEU A 119 -0.10 35.61 5.70
N THR A 120 -1.09 35.90 6.57
CA THR A 120 -1.87 37.14 6.48
C THR A 120 -0.99 38.36 6.71
N ALA A 121 -0.06 38.30 7.66
CA ALA A 121 0.85 39.41 7.96
C ALA A 121 1.82 39.66 6.80
N GLU A 122 2.35 38.60 6.18
CA GLU A 122 3.20 38.67 4.98
C GLU A 122 2.44 39.16 3.74
N SER A 123 1.13 38.87 3.67
CA SER A 123 0.21 39.20 2.58
C SER A 123 -0.53 40.54 2.78
N ASN A 124 0.02 41.45 3.59
CA ASN A 124 -0.59 42.76 3.89
C ASN A 124 -2.05 42.68 4.39
N GLY A 125 -2.37 41.66 5.18
CA GLY A 125 -3.69 41.43 5.78
C GLY A 125 -4.65 40.57 4.96
N ILE A 126 -4.25 40.06 3.79
CA ILE A 126 -5.11 39.19 2.96
C ILE A 126 -4.88 37.73 3.36
N PRO A 127 -5.91 36.99 3.85
CA PRO A 127 -5.75 35.62 4.28
C PRO A 127 -5.54 34.63 3.11
N PRO A 128 -4.74 33.57 3.33
CA PRO A 128 -4.63 32.47 2.38
C PRO A 128 -5.97 31.73 2.25
N THR A 129 -6.41 31.52 1.01
CA THR A 129 -7.61 30.74 0.64
C THR A 129 -7.35 29.26 0.50
#